data_AF-A0A1C2G2N9-F1
#
_entry.id   AF-A0A1C2G2N9-F1
#
_cell.length_a   1.000
_cell.length_b   1.000
_cell.length_c   1.000
_cell.angle_alpha   90.00
_cell.angle_beta   90.00
_cell.angle_gamma   90.00
#
_symmetry.space_group_name_H-M   'P 1'
#
loop_
_entity.id
_entity.type
_entity.pdbx_description
1 polymer ?
#
loop_
_entity_poly.entity_id
_entity_poly.type
_entity_poly.pdbx_seq_one_letter_code
_entity_poly.pdbx_strand_id
1 'polypeptide(L)' 'MHVRTEGSDFVVLDVSLKEAGRIAADILSQEAIAGDKALAVARKLREAGFYLQPAVSGRSEWAGPVE' A
#
# COMPACT_ATOMS: atom_id res chain seq x y z
N MET A 1 1.72 10.54 14.97
CA MET A 1 2.99 10.20 14.29
C MET A 1 4.09 10.29 15.32
N HIS A 2 4.61 9.17 15.79
CA HIS A 2 5.71 9.14 16.76
C HIS A 2 6.93 8.54 16.06
N VAL A 3 7.97 9.34 15.88
CA VAL A 3 9.26 8.88 15.34
C VAL A 3 10.21 8.77 16.53
N ARG A 4 10.74 7.58 16.79
CA ARG A 4 11.83 7.36 17.75
C ARG A 4 13.06 6.96 16.94
N THR A 5 14.18 7.65 17.16
CA THR A 5 15.42 7.46 16.40
C THR A 5 16.58 7.25 17.37
N GLU A 6 17.30 6.13 17.22
CA GLU A 6 18.74 6.05 17.52
C GLU A 6 19.35 4.80 16.87
N GLY A 7 20.39 5.00 16.04
CA GLY A 7 21.28 3.95 15.51
C GLY A 7 20.86 3.36 14.16
N SER A 8 21.58 3.73 13.09
CA SER A 8 21.33 3.48 11.65
C SER A 8 20.11 4.23 11.10
N ASP A 9 20.29 4.98 10.01
CA ASP A 9 19.30 5.92 9.44
C ASP A 9 18.07 5.21 8.84
N PHE A 10 17.33 4.48 9.66
CA PHE A 10 16.03 3.94 9.31
C PHE A 10 14.93 4.77 9.98
N VAL A 11 13.91 5.07 9.20
CA VAL A 11 12.67 5.67 9.70
C VAL A 11 11.66 4.55 9.88
N VAL A 12 11.21 4.34 11.10
CA VAL A 12 10.08 3.43 11.38
C VAL A 12 8.80 4.22 11.15
N LEU A 13 7.95 3.71 10.25
CA LEU A 13 6.65 4.28 9.92
C LEU A 13 5.57 3.27 10.25
N ASP A 14 4.71 3.58 11.22
CA ASP A 14 3.47 2.85 11.44
C ASP A 14 2.43 3.32 10.41
N VAL A 15 2.16 2.48 9.41
CA VAL A 15 1.18 2.72 8.36
C VAL A 15 0.09 1.67 8.41
N SER A 16 -1.14 2.05 8.03
CA SER A 16 -2.22 1.08 7.88
C SER A 16 -1.93 0.08 6.74
N LEU A 17 -2.59 -1.10 6.78
CA LEU A 17 -2.50 -2.10 5.71
C LEU A 17 -2.80 -1.51 4.33
N LYS A 18 -3.78 -0.60 4.28
CA LYS A 18 -4.22 0.09 3.04
C LYS A 18 -3.16 1.05 2.54
N GLU A 19 -2.54 1.82 3.43
CA GLU A 19 -1.46 2.75 3.08
C GLU A 19 -0.22 2.01 2.60
N ALA A 20 0.17 0.91 3.26
CA ALA A 20 1.26 0.05 2.82
C ALA A 20 1.03 -0.49 1.39
N GLY A 21 -0.18 -0.98 1.10
CA GLY A 21 -0.55 -1.44 -0.23
C GLY A 21 -0.53 -0.33 -1.29
N ARG A 22 -0.93 0.90 -0.91
CA ARG A 22 -0.85 2.07 -1.79
C ARG A 22 0.59 2.49 -2.08
N ILE A 23 1.43 2.58 -1.05
CA ILE A 23 2.86 2.92 -1.20
C ILE A 23 3.55 1.93 -2.14
N ALA A 24 3.31 0.63 -1.96
CA ALA A 24 3.86 -0.39 -2.84
C ALA A 24 3.39 -0.22 -4.29
N ALA A 25 2.09 0.05 -4.52
CA ALA A 25 1.55 0.26 -5.85
C ALA A 25 2.11 1.53 -6.52
N ASP A 26 2.22 2.63 -5.78
CA ASP A 26 2.75 3.90 -6.27
C ASP A 26 4.22 3.74 -6.70
N ILE A 27 5.05 3.07 -5.89
CA ILE A 27 6.45 2.79 -6.22
C ILE A 27 6.56 1.93 -7.49
N LEU A 28 5.78 0.85 -7.59
CA LEU A 28 5.82 -0.05 -8.75
C LEU A 28 5.30 0.63 -10.02
N SER A 29 4.34 1.55 -9.91
CA SER A 29 3.86 2.34 -11.06
C SER A 29 4.93 3.28 -11.61
N GLN A 30 5.94 3.61 -10.82
CA GLN A 30 7.05 4.51 -11.16
C GLN A 30 8.38 3.75 -11.27
N GLU A 31 8.37 2.47 -11.66
CA GLU A 31 9.58 1.62 -11.71
C GLU A 31 10.73 2.22 -12.54
N ALA A 32 10.41 3.03 -13.57
CA ALA A 32 11.42 3.71 -14.38
C ALA A 32 12.23 4.80 -13.63
N ILE A 33 11.70 5.31 -12.51
CA ILE A 33 12.28 6.43 -11.74
C ILE A 33 12.60 5.97 -10.30
N ALA A 34 11.90 4.96 -9.80
CA ALA A 34 12.12 4.39 -8.49
C ALA A 34 13.50 3.70 -8.44
N GLY A 35 14.31 4.07 -7.45
CA GLY A 35 15.59 3.39 -7.22
C GLY A 35 15.40 1.94 -6.75
N ASP A 36 16.41 1.10 -6.99
CA ASP A 36 16.38 -0.35 -6.70
C ASP A 36 15.92 -0.70 -5.27
N LYS A 37 16.33 0.13 -4.29
CA LYS A 37 15.93 -0.07 -2.89
C LYS A 37 14.43 0.15 -2.66
N ALA A 38 13.84 1.15 -3.32
CA ALA A 38 12.41 1.41 -3.22
C ALA A 38 11.62 0.26 -3.87
N LEU A 39 12.09 -0.23 -5.03
CA LEU A 39 11.52 -1.39 -5.69
C LEU A 39 11.58 -2.65 -4.82
N ALA A 40 12.71 -2.89 -4.14
CA ALA A 40 12.86 -4.01 -3.22
C ALA A 40 11.86 -3.93 -2.05
N VAL A 41 11.62 -2.73 -1.50
CA VAL A 41 10.59 -2.53 -0.45
C VAL A 41 9.20 -2.81 -0.99
N ALA A 42 8.85 -2.28 -2.16
CA ALA A 42 7.54 -2.48 -2.77
C ALA A 42 7.25 -3.96 -3.08
N ARG A 43 8.26 -4.70 -3.55
CA ARG A 43 8.15 -6.16 -3.79
C ARG A 43 7.94 -6.92 -2.48
N LYS A 44 8.70 -6.62 -1.43
CA LYS A 44 8.51 -7.22 -0.10
C LYS A 44 7.10 -6.97 0.47
N LEU A 45 6.58 -5.75 0.29
CA LEU A 45 5.20 -5.44 0.69
C LEU A 45 4.18 -6.29 -0.09
N ARG A 46 4.38 -6.48 -1.40
CA ARG A 46 3.51 -7.36 -2.21
C ARG A 46 3.59 -8.82 -1.81
N GLU A 47 4.78 -9.33 -1.50
CA GLU A 47 4.99 -10.71 -1.01
C GLU A 47 4.34 -10.95 0.35
N ALA A 48 4.33 -9.94 1.22
CA ALA A 48 3.64 -9.98 2.50
C ALA A 48 2.11 -9.75 2.40
N GLY A 49 1.56 -9.64 1.19
CA GLY A 49 0.11 -9.55 0.95
C GLY A 49 -0.46 -8.13 0.99
N PHE A 50 0.38 -7.10 1.02
CA PHE A 50 -0.05 -5.71 1.00
C PHE A 50 -0.33 -5.27 -0.44
N TYR A 51 -1.61 -5.28 -0.81
CA TYR A 51 -2.09 -4.90 -2.13
C TYR A 51 -2.93 -3.63 -2.05
N LEU A 52 -2.88 -2.81 -3.12
CA LEU A 52 -3.88 -1.77 -3.30
C LEU A 52 -5.23 -2.45 -3.51
N GLN A 53 -6.08 -2.44 -2.49
CA GLN A 53 -7.45 -2.89 -2.65
C GLN A 53 -8.15 -1.90 -3.59
N PRO A 54 -8.84 -2.38 -4.64
CA PRO A 54 -9.69 -1.51 -5.44
C PRO A 54 -10.65 -0.80 -4.50
N ALA A 55 -10.85 0.51 -4.71
CA ALA A 55 -11.90 1.22 -4.01
C ALA A 55 -13.20 0.46 -4.33
N VAL A 56 -13.74 -0.26 -3.35
CA VAL A 56 -15.00 -0.96 -3.52
C VAL A 56 -16.02 0.13 -3.75
N SER A 57 -16.41 0.32 -5.01
CA SER A 57 -17.51 1.18 -5.41
C SER A 57 -18.73 0.65 -4.68
N GLY A 58 -19.09 1.33 -3.58
CA GLY A 58 -20.26 1.02 -2.77
C GLY A 58 -21.56 1.33 -3.48
N ARG A 59 -21.82 0.69 -4.61
CA ARG A 59 -23.16 0.53 -5.19
C ARG A 59 -23.46 -0.95 -5.32
N SER A 60 -23.80 -1.55 -4.19
CA SER A 60 -24.78 -2.62 -4.22
C SER A 60 -26.11 -1.95 -4.56
N GLU A 61 -26.42 -1.82 -5.85
CA GLU A 61 -27.78 -1.46 -6.26
C GLU A 61 -28.68 -2.57 -5.75
N TRP A 62 -29.49 -2.23 -4.74
CA TRP A 62 -30.48 -3.16 -4.19
C TRP A 62 -31.47 -3.49 -5.30
N ALA A 63 -31.52 -4.76 -5.72
CA ALA A 63 -32.27 -5.22 -6.90
C ALA A 63 -33.79 -5.25 -6.72
N GLY A 64 -34.34 -4.68 -5.65
CA GLY A 64 -35.77 -4.73 -5.33
C GLY A 64 -36.29 -6.15 -5.09
N PRO A 65 -37.48 -6.31 -4.49
CA PRO A 65 -38.17 -7.59 -4.53
C PRO A 65 -38.62 -7.86 -5.97
N VAL A 66 -38.34 -9.07 -6.45
CA VAL A 66 -38.92 -9.59 -7.70
C VAL A 66 -40.35 -10.00 -7.37
N GLU A 67 -41.33 -9.28 -7.94
CA GLU A 67 -42.75 -9.68 -7.94
C GLU A 67 -43.00 -10.87 -8.87
#